data_AF-A0A975HM95-F1
#
_entry.id   AF-A0A975HM95-F1
#
_cell.length_a   1.000
_cell.length_b   1.000
_cell.length_c   1.000
_cell.angle_alpha   90.00
_cell.angle_beta   90.00
_cell.angle_gamma   90.00
#
_symmetry.space_group_name_H-M   'P 1'
#
loop_
_entity.id
_entity.type
_entity.pdbx_description
1 polymer ?
#
loop_
_entity_poly.entity_id
_entity_poly.type
_entity_poly.pdbx_seq_one_letter_code
_entity_poly.pdbx_strand_id
1 'polypeptide(L)'
;MSTERIEQYLSEGYLYVVALDCAEKVVGVAGMRDYSHLFHLFVDDENQGKGLSRKLWDKVKEAALRNGNCGRFTVNSALNAENVYLRFGFKRIDGIRNRNGMVDIPMILDKAY
;
A
#
# COMPACT_ATOMS: atom_id res chain seq x y z
N MET A 1 -7.20 -4.04 13.49
CA MET A 1 -8.15 -4.62 12.52
C MET A 1 -8.57 -5.98 13.04
N SER A 2 -9.80 -6.42 12.77
CA SER A 2 -10.23 -7.77 13.15
C SER A 2 -9.85 -8.78 12.07
N THR A 3 -9.73 -10.05 12.46
CA THR A 3 -9.42 -11.16 11.56
C THR A 3 -10.47 -11.33 10.47
N GLU A 4 -11.75 -11.16 10.81
CA GLU A 4 -12.86 -11.32 9.87
C GLU A 4 -12.78 -10.33 8.71
N ARG A 5 -12.28 -9.10 8.96
CA ARG A 5 -12.11 -8.11 7.90
C ARG A 5 -10.98 -8.48 6.94
N ILE A 6 -9.91 -9.09 7.43
CA ILE A 6 -8.80 -9.53 6.59
C ILE A 6 -9.25 -10.70 5.71
N GLU A 7 -9.99 -11.65 6.27
CA GLU A 7 -10.59 -12.76 5.51
C GLU A 7 -11.54 -12.25 4.43
N GLN A 8 -12.34 -11.23 4.75
CA GLN A 8 -13.20 -10.58 3.77
C GLN A 8 -12.40 -9.93 2.63
N TYR A 9 -11.31 -9.21 2.91
CA TYR A 9 -10.50 -8.62 1.84
C TYR A 9 -9.85 -9.69 0.95
N LEU A 10 -9.43 -10.81 1.54
CA LEU A 10 -8.87 -11.92 0.77
C LEU A 10 -9.93 -12.57 -0.13
N SER A 11 -11.17 -12.73 0.34
CA SER A 11 -12.27 -13.28 -0.46
C SER A 11 -12.76 -12.31 -1.54
N GLU A 12 -12.66 -11.00 -1.31
CA GLU A 12 -12.93 -9.94 -2.29
C GLU A 12 -11.82 -9.79 -3.36
N GLY A 13 -10.80 -10.64 -3.33
CA GLY A 13 -9.76 -10.67 -4.38
C GLY A 13 -8.68 -9.59 -4.23
N TYR A 14 -8.49 -9.05 -3.03
CA TYR A 14 -7.38 -8.14 -2.78
C TYR A 14 -6.07 -8.91 -2.91
N LEU A 15 -5.15 -8.36 -3.69
CA LEU A 15 -3.81 -8.90 -3.81
C LEU A 15 -2.99 -8.51 -2.58
N TYR A 16 -2.42 -9.48 -1.89
CA TYR A 16 -1.49 -9.23 -0.79
C TYR A 16 -0.10 -9.77 -1.10
N VAL A 17 0.91 -9.00 -0.71
CA VAL A 17 2.31 -9.41 -0.65
C VAL A 17 2.79 -9.23 0.78
N VAL A 18 3.48 -10.24 1.32
CA VAL A 18 4.10 -10.19 2.64
C VAL A 18 5.62 -10.25 2.52
N ALA A 19 6.30 -9.56 3.44
CA ALA A 19 7.73 -9.69 3.64
C ALA A 19 7.97 -10.63 4.83
N LEU A 20 8.79 -11.65 4.62
CA LEU A 20 9.23 -12.58 5.65
C LEU A 20 10.68 -12.28 6.03
N ASP A 21 11.01 -12.44 7.31
CA ASP A 21 12.40 -12.45 7.77
C ASP A 21 13.04 -13.84 7.58
N CYS A 22 14.27 -14.02 8.07
CA CYS A 22 14.99 -15.29 7.97
C CYS A 22 14.37 -16.41 8.83
N ALA A 23 13.49 -16.07 9.76
CA ALA A 23 12.76 -17.02 10.61
C ALA A 23 11.31 -17.22 10.14
N GLU A 24 11.00 -16.83 8.89
CA GLU A 24 9.67 -16.90 8.28
C GLU A 24 8.58 -16.09 9.01
N LYS A 25 8.98 -15.11 9.84
CA LYS A 25 8.04 -14.19 10.49
C LYS A 25 7.63 -13.10 9.51
N VAL A 26 6.34 -12.79 9.45
CA VAL A 26 5.83 -11.64 8.69
C VAL A 26 6.31 -10.34 9.34
N VAL A 27 7.15 -9.59 8.62
CA VAL A 27 7.70 -8.30 9.04
C VAL A 27 7.19 -7.11 8.21
N GLY A 28 6.32 -7.38 7.24
CA GLY A 28 5.65 -6.32 6.49
C GLY A 28 4.62 -6.87 5.52
N VAL A 29 3.71 -6.01 5.09
CA VAL A 29 2.61 -6.35 4.19
C VAL A 29 2.28 -5.18 3.28
N ALA A 30 1.81 -5.48 2.07
CA ALA A 30 1.14 -4.54 1.19
C ALA A 30 -0.07 -5.23 0.56
N GLY A 31 -1.21 -4.54 0.57
CA GLY A 31 -2.45 -4.97 -0.08
C GLY A 31 -2.79 -4.09 -1.29
N MET A 32 -3.47 -4.64 -2.28
CA MET A 32 -3.95 -3.89 -3.43
C MET A 32 -5.35 -4.34 -3.79
N ARG A 33 -6.25 -3.38 -3.91
CA ARG A 33 -7.62 -3.60 -4.39
C ARG A 33 -7.71 -3.24 -5.86
N ASP A 34 -8.41 -4.07 -6.63
CA ASP A 34 -8.72 -3.84 -8.06
C ASP A 34 -7.47 -3.48 -8.88
N TYR A 35 -6.32 -4.03 -8.49
CA TYR A 35 -5.00 -3.73 -9.06
C TYR A 35 -4.64 -2.23 -9.12
N SER A 36 -5.31 -1.35 -8.39
CA SER A 36 -5.20 0.10 -8.57
C SER A 36 -5.22 0.92 -7.29
N HIS A 37 -5.81 0.42 -6.20
CA HIS A 37 -5.79 1.11 -4.91
C HIS A 37 -4.93 0.37 -3.91
N LEU A 38 -3.82 1.00 -3.53
CA LEU A 38 -2.91 0.47 -2.51
C LEU A 38 -3.58 0.57 -1.13
N PHE A 39 -3.72 -0.58 -0.48
CA PHE A 39 -4.19 -0.74 0.89
C PHE A 39 -3.08 -1.33 1.76
N HIS A 40 -3.16 -1.11 3.06
CA HIS A 40 -2.40 -1.87 4.07
C HIS A 40 -0.90 -2.00 3.80
N LEU A 41 -0.20 -0.88 3.58
CA LEU A 41 1.26 -0.86 3.54
C LEU A 41 1.82 -0.66 4.95
N PHE A 42 2.24 -1.74 5.58
CA PHE A 42 2.80 -1.74 6.93
C PHE A 42 4.11 -2.50 6.99
N VAL A 43 5.03 -2.01 7.82
CA VAL A 43 6.32 -2.65 8.11
C VAL A 43 6.49 -2.63 9.62
N ASP A 44 6.89 -3.76 10.17
CA ASP A 44 7.23 -3.93 11.57
C ASP A 44 8.26 -2.88 12.02
N ASP A 45 8.06 -2.28 13.20
CA ASP A 45 8.82 -1.11 13.66
C ASP A 45 10.33 -1.38 13.72
N GLU A 46 10.75 -2.59 14.14
CA GLU A 46 12.16 -2.99 14.20
C GLU A 46 12.81 -3.14 12.80
N ASN A 47 11.97 -3.15 11.77
CA ASN A 47 12.33 -3.37 10.38
C ASN A 47 12.08 -2.16 9.47
N GLN A 48 11.58 -1.06 10.03
CA GLN A 48 11.45 0.22 9.32
C GLN A 48 12.81 0.83 8.98
N GLY A 49 12.82 1.78 8.04
CA GLY A 49 14.06 2.45 7.57
C GLY A 49 14.96 1.60 6.65
N LYS A 50 14.71 0.29 6.51
CA LYS A 50 15.51 -0.65 5.68
C LYS A 50 15.04 -0.75 4.23
N GLY A 51 14.13 0.12 3.79
CA GLY A 51 13.58 0.12 2.43
C GLY A 51 12.53 -0.97 2.14
N LEU A 52 12.05 -1.70 3.14
CA LEU A 52 11.07 -2.78 2.97
C LEU A 52 9.74 -2.28 2.37
N SER A 53 9.25 -1.12 2.79
CA SER A 53 8.02 -0.54 2.24
C SER A 53 8.12 -0.29 0.73
N ARG A 54 9.29 0.12 0.24
CA ARG A 54 9.55 0.27 -1.20
C ARG A 54 9.52 -1.08 -1.92
N LYS A 55 10.17 -2.11 -1.36
CA LYS A 55 10.18 -3.46 -1.97
C LYS A 55 8.76 -4.05 -2.05
N LEU A 56 7.98 -3.90 -0.97
CA LEU A 56 6.58 -4.31 -0.93
C LEU A 56 5.74 -3.57 -1.98
N TRP A 57 5.89 -2.24 -2.05
CA TRP A 57 5.24 -1.41 -3.07
C TRP A 57 5.59 -1.86 -4.49
N ASP A 58 6.88 -2.04 -4.79
CA ASP A 58 7.32 -2.43 -6.12
C ASP A 58 6.78 -3.81 -6.51
N LYS A 59 6.71 -4.76 -5.57
CA LYS A 59 6.17 -6.10 -5.83
C LYS A 59 4.67 -6.10 -6.10
N VAL A 60 3.89 -5.39 -5.30
CA VAL A 60 2.43 -5.33 -5.51
C VAL A 60 2.08 -4.53 -6.76
N LYS A 61 2.85 -3.48 -7.08
CA LYS A 61 2.75 -2.71 -8.33
C LYS A 61 3.06 -3.57 -9.55
N GLU A 62 4.15 -4.33 -9.52
CA GLU A 62 4.56 -5.24 -10.60
C GLU A 62 3.47 -6.28 -10.90
N ALA A 63 2.89 -6.86 -9.85
CA ALA A 63 1.77 -7.78 -9.98
C ALA A 63 0.50 -7.11 -10.54
N ALA A 64 0.19 -5.88 -10.11
CA ALA A 64 -0.93 -5.12 -10.64
C ALA A 64 -0.79 -4.79 -12.13
N LEU A 65 0.41 -4.36 -12.57
CA LEU A 65 0.70 -4.09 -13.98
C LEU A 65 0.52 -5.34 -14.85
N ARG A 66 1.01 -6.50 -14.38
CA ARG A 66 0.80 -7.79 -15.07
C ARG A 66 -0.68 -8.17 -15.20
N ASN A 67 -1.53 -7.68 -14.31
CA ASN A 67 -2.97 -7.93 -14.33
C ASN A 67 -3.75 -6.80 -15.05
N GLY A 68 -3.08 -6.02 -15.90
CA GLY A 68 -3.72 -5.06 -16.80
C GLY A 68 -3.93 -3.66 -16.25
N ASN A 69 -3.35 -3.32 -15.09
CA ASN A 69 -3.31 -1.92 -14.67
C ASN A 69 -2.45 -1.09 -15.64
N CYS A 70 -2.97 0.03 -16.13
CA CYS A 70 -2.32 0.91 -17.11
C CYS A 70 -1.32 1.92 -16.50
N GLY A 71 -0.88 1.70 -15.26
CA GLY A 71 0.07 2.56 -14.55
C GLY A 71 -0.54 3.66 -13.69
N ARG A 72 -1.80 3.50 -13.29
CA ARG A 72 -2.51 4.41 -12.39
C ARG A 72 -2.77 3.75 -11.05
N PHE A 73 -2.24 4.37 -9.99
CA PHE A 73 -2.37 3.87 -8.62
C PHE A 73 -2.82 4.97 -7.66
N THR A 74 -3.65 4.61 -6.69
CA THR A 74 -4.16 5.53 -5.67
C THR A 74 -3.89 5.00 -4.27
N VAL A 75 -3.80 5.90 -3.31
CA VAL A 75 -3.66 5.57 -1.89
C VAL A 75 -4.28 6.67 -1.03
N ASN A 76 -4.84 6.30 0.12
CA ASN A 76 -5.14 7.25 1.19
C ASN A 76 -4.00 7.21 2.19
N SER A 77 -3.05 8.15 2.09
CA SER A 77 -1.88 8.21 2.97
C SER A 77 -2.26 8.69 4.35
N ALA A 78 -1.78 8.00 5.40
CA ALA A 78 -1.69 8.60 6.72
C ALA A 78 -0.76 9.83 6.68
N LEU A 79 -0.98 10.82 7.56
CA LEU A 79 -0.21 12.07 7.59
C LEU A 79 1.31 11.82 7.70
N ASN A 80 1.70 10.88 8.58
CA ASN A 80 3.10 10.52 8.81
C ASN A 80 3.74 9.71 7.65
N ALA A 81 2.93 9.13 6.76
CA ALA A 81 3.40 8.30 5.66
C ALA A 81 3.54 9.09 4.33
N GLU A 82 3.10 10.35 4.29
CA GLU A 82 3.06 11.13 3.05
C GLU A 82 4.42 11.17 2.34
N ASN A 83 5.49 11.48 3.08
CA ASN A 83 6.84 11.55 2.55
C ASN A 83 7.34 10.22 1.96
N VAL A 84 6.81 9.08 2.43
CA VAL A 84 7.10 7.77 1.85
C VAL A 84 6.50 7.68 0.46
N TYR A 85 5.22 8.03 0.30
CA TYR A 85 4.52 7.99 -0.98
C TYR A 85 5.03 9.03 -1.98
N LEU A 86 5.41 10.23 -1.52
CA LEU A 86 6.09 11.21 -2.37
C LEU A 86 7.38 10.63 -2.97
N ARG A 87 8.19 9.90 -2.19
CA ARG A 87 9.39 9.20 -2.66
C ARG A 87 9.08 8.03 -3.60
N PHE A 88 7.87 7.48 -3.56
CA PHE A 88 7.41 6.49 -4.53
C PHE A 88 6.94 7.13 -5.84
N GLY A 89 6.81 8.46 -5.87
CA GLY A 89 6.37 9.25 -7.01
C GLY A 89 4.88 9.60 -6.98
N PHE A 90 4.17 9.25 -5.91
CA PHE A 90 2.79 9.71 -5.73
C PHE A 90 2.77 11.22 -5.52
N LYS A 91 1.64 11.84 -5.86
CA LYS A 91 1.35 13.25 -5.63
C LYS A 91 0.00 13.37 -4.94
N ARG A 92 -0.18 14.39 -4.10
CA ARG A 92 -1.49 14.70 -3.52
C ARG A 92 -2.48 15.02 -4.63
N ILE A 93 -3.72 14.57 -4.47
CA ILE A 93 -4.85 14.99 -5.32
C ILE A 93 -5.86 15.86 -4.56
N ASP A 94 -5.72 15.94 -3.23
CA ASP A 94 -6.55 16.76 -2.36
C ASP A 94 -5.76 17.14 -1.09
N GLY A 95 -6.35 17.99 -0.26
CA GLY A 95 -5.87 18.33 1.08
C GLY A 95 -6.02 17.20 2.09
N ILE A 96 -5.78 17.54 3.35
CA ILE A 96 -6.02 16.63 4.49
C ILE A 96 -7.53 16.48 4.67
N ARG A 97 -8.01 15.24 4.68
CA ARG A 97 -9.41 14.90 4.90
C ARG A 97 -9.59 14.25 6.26
N ASN A 98 -10.73 14.51 6.90
CA ASN A 98 -11.16 13.82 8.11
C ASN A 98 -12.49 13.12 7.81
N ARG A 99 -12.49 11.78 7.84
CA ARG A 99 -13.67 10.95 7.60
C ARG A 99 -13.86 10.01 8.78
N ASN A 100 -14.92 10.21 9.55
CA ASN A 100 -15.27 9.36 10.69
C ASN A 100 -14.08 9.14 11.67
N GLY A 101 -13.29 10.19 11.92
CA GLY A 101 -12.11 10.13 12.80
C GLY A 101 -10.83 9.63 12.14
N MET A 102 -10.87 9.18 10.88
CA MET A 102 -9.70 8.84 10.09
C MET A 102 -9.19 10.06 9.33
N VAL A 103 -7.95 10.46 9.60
CA VAL A 103 -7.28 11.58 8.92
C VAL A 103 -6.33 11.04 7.87
N ASP A 104 -6.55 11.40 6.61
CA ASP A 104 -5.75 10.94 5.47
C ASP A 104 -5.50 12.03 4.43
N ILE A 105 -4.56 11.74 3.53
CA ILE A 105 -4.25 12.54 2.34
C ILE A 105 -4.40 11.62 1.12
N PRO A 106 -5.37 11.86 0.23
CA PRO A 106 -5.48 11.09 -1.00
C PRO A 106 -4.33 11.45 -1.94
N MET A 107 -3.72 10.42 -2.51
CA MET A 107 -2.59 10.57 -3.42
C MET A 107 -2.73 9.65 -4.62
N ILE A 108 -2.12 10.06 -5.73
CA ILE A 108 -2.10 9.33 -7.00
C ILE A 108 -0.69 9.19 -7.56
N LEU A 109 -0.42 8.07 -8.20
CA LEU A 109 0.70 7.86 -9.10
C LEU A 109 0.12 7.55 -10.48
N ASP A 110 0.34 8.45 -11.44
CA ASP A 110 0.06 8.24 -12.86
C ASP A 110 1.41 8.16 -13.60
N LYS A 111 1.73 6.97 -14.13
CA LYS A 111 2.90 6.74 -14.99
C LYS A 111 2.51 5.82 -16.13
N ALA A 112 2.85 6.18 -17.37
CA ALA A 112 2.76 5.24 -18.47
C ALA A 112 3.84 4.16 -18.30
N TYR A 113 3.43 2.89 -18.26
CA TYR A 113 4.30 1.71 -18.19
C TYR A 113 4.10 0.83 -19.41
#